data_AF-D2Q8D0-F1
#
_entry.id   AF-D2Q8D0-F1
#
_cell.length_a   1.000
_cell.length_b   1.000
_cell.length_c   1.000
_cell.angle_alpha   90.00
_cell.angle_beta   90.00
_cell.angle_gamma   90.00
#
_symmetry.space_group_name_H-M   'P 1'
#
loop_
_entity.id
_entity.type
_entity.pdbx_description
1 polymer ?
#
loop_
_entity_poly.entity_id
_entity_poly.type
_entity_poly.pdbx_seq_one_letter_code
_entity_poly.pdbx_strand_id
1 'polypeptide(L)'
;MAVVLAVMILPIITSMSRDIFMQTPRLQEEAALALGATKWEMVKLAVLPFGKSGVVSASMLGLGRALGETMAVLMILSPGLNYSIKLLQASQNQTIAANIAAQYPEANDLGVSVLIGTGLVLFLITFVVNFIARKLTEKASA
;
A
#
# COMPACT_ATOMS: atom_id res chain seq x y z
N MET A 1 8.23 -9.62 -10.28
CA MET A 1 7.85 -9.17 -8.92
C MET A 1 6.41 -8.64 -8.85
N ALA A 2 5.98 -7.74 -9.73
CA ALA A 2 4.63 -7.14 -9.66
C ALA A 2 3.47 -8.15 -9.57
N VAL A 3 3.48 -9.22 -10.37
CA VAL A 3 2.43 -10.26 -10.35
C VAL A 3 2.41 -11.04 -9.03
N VAL A 4 3.59 -11.42 -8.51
CA VAL A 4 3.72 -12.16 -7.25
C VAL A 4 3.24 -11.30 -6.08
N LEU A 5 3.64 -10.02 -6.05
CA LEU A 5 3.14 -9.09 -5.05
C LEU A 5 1.63 -8.95 -5.17
N ALA A 6 1.09 -8.69 -6.36
CA ALA A 6 -0.35 -8.51 -6.60
C ALA A 6 -1.19 -9.67 -6.02
N VAL A 7 -0.78 -10.92 -6.27
CA VAL A 7 -1.45 -12.13 -5.74
C VAL A 7 -1.44 -12.18 -4.22
N MET A 8 -0.42 -11.62 -3.58
CA MET A 8 -0.24 -11.63 -2.13
C MET A 8 -0.96 -10.46 -1.43
N ILE A 9 -1.07 -9.30 -2.08
CA ILE A 9 -1.79 -8.14 -1.53
C ILE A 9 -3.30 -8.27 -1.67
N LEU A 10 -3.76 -8.90 -2.75
CA LEU A 10 -5.17 -9.13 -3.05
C LEU A 10 -5.98 -9.70 -1.87
N PRO A 11 -5.56 -10.81 -1.23
CA PRO A 11 -6.32 -11.38 -0.11
C PRO A 11 -6.39 -10.45 1.10
N ILE A 12 -5.33 -9.67 1.37
CA ILE A 12 -5.27 -8.72 2.48
C ILE A 12 -6.27 -7.59 2.26
N ILE A 13 -6.24 -6.98 1.07
CA ILE A 13 -7.12 -5.88 0.71
C ILE A 13 -8.58 -6.36 0.72
N THR A 14 -8.83 -7.56 0.19
CA THR A 14 -10.18 -8.14 0.11
C THR A 14 -10.73 -8.49 1.50
N SER A 15 -9.94 -9.08 2.39
CA SER A 15 -10.40 -9.42 3.74
C SER A 15 -10.71 -8.16 4.56
N MET A 16 -9.82 -7.17 4.53
CA MET A 16 -10.03 -5.92 5.25
C MET A 16 -11.24 -5.16 4.71
N SER A 17 -11.37 -5.07 3.38
CA SER A 17 -12.53 -4.41 2.77
C SER A 17 -13.84 -5.08 3.20
N ARG A 18 -13.87 -6.41 3.27
CA ARG A 18 -15.03 -7.16 3.77
C ARG A 18 -15.35 -6.81 5.23
N ASP A 19 -14.35 -6.77 6.11
CA ASP A 19 -14.57 -6.45 7.52
C ASP A 19 -15.07 -5.01 7.72
N ILE A 20 -14.61 -4.08 6.87
CA ILE A 20 -15.08 -2.69 6.85
C ILE A 20 -16.53 -2.61 6.37
N PHE A 21 -16.88 -3.31 5.29
CA PHE A 21 -18.24 -3.30 4.77
C PHE A 21 -19.24 -3.91 5.76
N MET A 22 -18.83 -4.93 6.52
CA MET A 22 -19.67 -5.53 7.57
C MET A 22 -19.92 -4.59 8.77
N GLN A 23 -19.14 -3.52 8.93
CA GLN A 23 -19.33 -2.50 9.95
C GLN A 23 -20.27 -1.37 9.51
N THR A 24 -20.75 -1.39 8.26
CA THR A 24 -21.72 -0.40 7.77
C THR A 24 -22.98 -0.44 8.65
N PRO A 25 -23.48 0.71 9.15
CA PRO A 25 -24.67 0.73 9.98
C PRO A 25 -25.88 0.16 9.21
N ARG A 26 -26.47 -0.92 9.74
CA ARG A 26 -27.66 -1.55 9.15
C ARG A 26 -28.81 -0.58 8.90
N LEU A 27 -28.91 0.46 9.73
CA LEU A 27 -29.90 1.52 9.57
C LEU A 27 -29.79 2.23 8.20
N GLN A 28 -28.58 2.43 7.67
CA GLN A 28 -28.40 3.04 6.35
C GLN A 28 -28.79 2.08 5.21
N GLU A 29 -28.51 0.78 5.39
CA GLU A 29 -28.91 -0.25 4.42
C GLU A 29 -30.44 -0.41 4.38
N GLU A 30 -31.08 -0.49 5.55
CA GLU A 30 -32.54 -0.62 5.68
C GLU A 30 -33.27 0.64 5.22
N ALA A 31 -32.73 1.84 5.50
CA ALA A 31 -33.29 3.09 4.99
C ALA A 31 -33.23 3.18 3.46
N ALA A 32 -32.12 2.76 2.84
CA ALA A 32 -32.00 2.73 1.39
C ALA A 32 -33.01 1.76 0.76
N LEU A 33 -33.17 0.56 1.34
CA LEU A 33 -34.17 -0.42 0.89
C LEU A 33 -35.61 0.09 1.09
N ALA A 34 -35.89 0.78 2.21
CA ALA A 34 -37.21 1.36 2.50
C ALA A 34 -37.59 2.51 1.54
N LEU A 35 -36.60 3.22 0.99
CA LEU A 35 -36.79 4.24 -0.04
C LEU A 35 -37.02 3.65 -1.45
N GLY A 36 -37.08 2.32 -1.57
CA GLY A 36 -37.30 1.63 -2.84
C GLY A 36 -36.01 1.37 -3.64
N ALA A 37 -34.83 1.56 -3.04
CA ALA A 37 -33.57 1.22 -3.70
C ALA A 37 -33.41 -0.30 -3.86
N THR A 38 -32.84 -0.72 -4.98
CA THR A 38 -32.44 -2.12 -5.19
C THR A 38 -31.22 -2.47 -4.34
N LYS A 39 -30.96 -3.78 -4.12
CA LYS A 39 -29.75 -4.23 -3.39
C LYS A 39 -28.45 -3.66 -3.96
N TRP A 40 -28.39 -3.46 -5.27
CA TRP A 40 -27.22 -2.89 -5.94
C TRP A 40 -27.08 -1.38 -5.68
N GLU A 41 -28.18 -0.65 -5.70
CA GLU A 41 -28.21 0.77 -5.38
C GLU A 41 -27.90 1.00 -3.90
N MET A 42 -28.42 0.17 -2.99
CA MET A 42 -28.07 0.20 -1.57
C MET A 42 -26.56 0.04 -1.36
N VAL A 43 -25.93 -0.94 -2.01
CA VAL A 43 -24.47 -1.13 -1.90
C VAL A 43 -23.71 0.08 -2.43
N LYS A 44 -24.16 0.68 -3.55
CA LYS A 44 -23.52 1.88 -4.10
C LYS A 44 -23.70 3.14 -3.25
N LEU A 45 -24.85 3.30 -2.62
CA LEU A 45 -25.26 4.53 -1.93
C LEU A 45 -24.94 4.52 -0.44
N ALA A 46 -24.92 3.36 0.22
CA ALA A 46 -24.63 3.22 1.65
C ALA A 46 -23.26 2.57 1.89
N VAL A 47 -23.05 1.36 1.37
CA VAL A 47 -21.88 0.52 1.72
C VAL A 47 -20.58 1.05 1.10
N LEU A 48 -20.57 1.38 -0.20
CA LEU A 48 -19.39 1.91 -0.87
C LEU A 48 -18.88 3.22 -0.26
N PRO A 49 -19.70 4.28 -0.08
CA PRO A 49 -19.21 5.53 0.49
C PRO A 49 -18.75 5.38 1.94
N PHE A 50 -19.43 4.56 2.75
CA PHE A 50 -19.00 4.26 4.12
C PHE A 50 -17.63 3.56 4.14
N GLY A 51 -17.44 2.57 3.26
CA GLY A 51 -16.20 1.80 3.19
C GLY A 51 -15.05 2.45 2.43
N LYS A 52 -15.25 3.57 1.71
CA LYS A 52 -14.20 4.23 0.89
C LYS A 52 -12.92 4.51 1.68
N SER A 53 -13.05 5.07 2.88
CA SER A 53 -11.91 5.34 3.76
C SER A 53 -11.17 4.06 4.15
N GLY A 54 -11.92 3.02 4.49
CA GLY A 54 -11.36 1.72 4.86
C GLY A 54 -10.66 1.00 3.71
N VAL A 55 -11.21 1.06 2.49
CA VAL A 55 -10.58 0.46 1.29
C VAL A 55 -9.24 1.15 0.96
N VAL A 56 -9.18 2.47 1.12
CA VAL A 56 -7.92 3.23 0.98
C VAL A 56 -6.90 2.78 2.03
N SER A 57 -7.31 2.66 3.29
CA SER A 57 -6.43 2.18 4.36
C SER A 57 -5.97 0.73 4.14
N ALA A 58 -6.85 -0.15 3.69
CA ALA A 58 -6.53 -1.55 3.37
C ALA A 58 -5.51 -1.65 2.22
N SER A 59 -5.68 -0.80 1.21
CA SER A 59 -4.76 -0.70 0.06
C SER A 59 -3.38 -0.17 0.49
N MET A 60 -3.32 0.83 1.38
CA MET A 60 -2.07 1.32 1.95
C MET A 60 -1.34 0.26 2.77
N LEU A 61 -2.06 -0.49 3.63
CA LEU A 61 -1.48 -1.59 4.40
C LEU A 61 -0.93 -2.67 3.48
N GLY A 62 -1.69 -3.04 2.46
CA GLY A 62 -1.27 -3.99 1.44
C GLY A 62 0.02 -3.57 0.75
N LEU A 63 0.09 -2.33 0.27
CA LEU A 63 1.29 -1.79 -0.37
C LEU A 63 2.50 -1.79 0.56
N GLY A 64 2.32 -1.42 1.84
CA GLY A 64 3.38 -1.50 2.85
C GLY A 64 3.90 -2.93 3.06
N ARG A 65 2.99 -3.91 3.10
CA ARG A 65 3.33 -5.35 3.23
C ARG A 65 4.08 -5.86 2.01
N ALA A 66 3.65 -5.49 0.82
CA ALA A 66 4.32 -5.82 -0.44
C ALA A 66 5.74 -5.22 -0.51
N LEU A 67 5.90 -3.95 -0.11
CA LEU A 67 7.20 -3.30 -0.04
C LEU A 67 8.15 -4.00 0.94
N GLY A 68 7.66 -4.37 2.13
CA GLY A 68 8.44 -5.11 3.13
C GLY A 68 8.91 -6.48 2.64
N GLU A 69 8.06 -7.21 1.91
CA GLU A 69 8.43 -8.51 1.36
C GLU A 69 9.43 -8.40 0.19
N THR A 70 9.38 -7.34 -0.63
CA THR A 70 10.42 -7.11 -1.66
C THR A 70 11.81 -6.88 -1.07
N MET A 71 11.90 -6.22 0.09
CA MET A 71 13.15 -6.01 0.81
C MET A 71 13.72 -7.34 1.32
N ALA A 72 12.88 -8.20 1.90
CA ALA A 72 13.29 -9.53 2.37
C ALA A 72 13.80 -10.42 1.21
N VAL A 73 13.11 -10.43 0.08
CA VAL A 73 13.53 -11.22 -1.10
C VAL A 73 14.88 -10.73 -1.64
N LEU A 74 15.15 -9.42 -1.65
CA LEU A 74 16.43 -8.88 -2.13
C LEU A 74 17.59 -9.10 -1.16
N MET A 75 17.37 -9.11 0.16
CA MET A 75 18.41 -9.47 1.12
C MET A 75 18.91 -10.91 0.94
N ILE A 76 18.00 -11.81 0.53
CA ILE A 76 18.32 -13.19 0.20
C ILE A 76 18.95 -13.28 -1.21
N LEU A 77 18.39 -12.52 -2.16
CA LEU A 77 18.83 -12.45 -3.54
C LEU A 77 19.86 -11.32 -3.69
N SER A 78 21.07 -11.51 -3.14
CA SER A 78 22.19 -10.57 -3.29
C SER A 78 22.33 -10.09 -4.75
N PRO A 79 22.47 -8.78 -5.03
CA PRO A 79 22.48 -8.26 -6.39
C PRO A 79 23.75 -8.72 -7.11
N GLY A 80 23.64 -9.79 -7.91
CA GLY A 80 24.68 -10.18 -8.85
C GLY A 80 24.91 -9.06 -9.86
N LEU A 81 26.12 -8.49 -9.87
CA LEU A 81 26.61 -7.49 -10.82
C LEU A 81 26.53 -7.98 -12.26
N ASN A 82 25.39 -7.80 -12.94
CA ASN A 82 25.28 -8.03 -14.38
C ASN A 82 24.46 -6.90 -15.03
N TYR A 83 25.16 -5.94 -15.63
CA TYR A 83 24.57 -4.91 -16.48
C TYR A 83 24.21 -5.50 -17.85
N SER A 84 22.92 -5.51 -18.20
CA SER A 84 22.44 -5.93 -19.53
C SER A 84 21.64 -4.80 -20.19
N ILE A 85 22.02 -4.47 -21.43
CA ILE A 85 21.55 -3.34 -22.24
C ILE A 85 20.21 -3.66 -22.92
N LYS A 86 19.23 -4.16 -22.17
CA LYS A 86 17.90 -4.48 -22.71
C LYS A 86 16.83 -3.68 -21.98
N LEU A 87 16.38 -2.61 -22.63
CA LEU A 87 15.27 -1.71 -22.21
C LEU A 87 13.89 -2.39 -22.05
N LEU A 88 13.80 -3.72 -22.21
CA LEU A 88 12.61 -4.53 -21.91
C LEU A 88 12.75 -5.36 -20.62
N GLN A 89 13.86 -5.21 -19.89
CA GLN A 89 14.09 -5.91 -18.62
C GLN A 89 13.80 -4.97 -17.45
N ALA A 90 12.88 -5.41 -16.58
CA ALA A 90 12.50 -4.78 -15.32
C ALA A 90 13.62 -4.75 -14.25
N SER A 91 14.89 -4.60 -14.66
CA SER A 91 16.08 -4.78 -13.82
C SER A 91 16.76 -3.48 -13.38
N GLN A 92 16.17 -2.30 -13.61
CA GLN A 92 16.78 -1.05 -13.12
C GLN A 92 15.94 -0.24 -12.12
N ASN A 93 14.71 -0.62 -11.83
CA ASN A 93 13.92 0.07 -10.80
C ASN A 93 14.08 -0.62 -9.45
N GLN A 94 15.27 -0.55 -8.86
CA GLN A 94 15.40 -0.81 -7.43
C GLN A 94 14.65 0.30 -6.69
N THR A 95 13.73 -0.10 -5.81
CA THR A 95 13.05 0.85 -4.93
C THR A 95 14.08 1.48 -3.99
N ILE A 96 13.82 2.69 -3.49
CA ILE A 96 14.73 3.36 -2.54
C ILE A 96 15.01 2.46 -1.31
N ALA A 97 14.02 1.71 -0.83
CA ALA A 97 14.20 0.72 0.24
C ALA A 97 15.09 -0.46 -0.15
N ALA A 98 14.95 -0.95 -1.39
CA ALA A 98 15.80 -2.01 -1.95
C ALA A 98 17.26 -1.56 -2.10
N ASN A 99 17.49 -0.31 -2.51
CA ASN A 99 18.83 0.25 -2.63
C ASN A 99 19.51 0.39 -1.26
N ILE A 100 18.78 0.89 -0.25
CA ILE A 100 19.28 0.95 1.14
C ILE A 100 19.68 -0.44 1.63
N ALA A 101 18.82 -1.46 1.47
CA ALA A 101 19.11 -2.81 1.92
C ALA A 101 20.34 -3.46 1.24
N ALA A 102 20.54 -3.17 -0.05
CA ALA A 102 21.62 -3.72 -0.84
C ALA A 102 22.98 -3.03 -0.60
N GLN A 103 22.99 -1.70 -0.42
CA GLN A 103 24.22 -0.93 -0.22
C GLN A 103 24.66 -0.87 1.26
N TYR A 104 23.75 -1.11 2.23
CA TYR A 104 24.07 -1.03 3.66
C TYR A 104 25.22 -1.97 4.10
N PRO A 105 25.31 -3.23 3.62
CA PRO A 105 26.40 -4.14 4.00
C PRO A 105 27.78 -3.74 3.44
N GLU A 106 27.83 -2.98 2.34
CA GLU A 106 29.06 -2.60 1.64
C GLU A 106 29.43 -1.11 1.79
N ALA A 107 28.71 -0.36 2.63
CA ALA A 107 28.89 1.09 2.76
C ALA A 107 29.99 1.48 3.78
N ASN A 108 30.91 2.36 3.37
CA ASN A 108 31.82 3.07 4.28
C ASN A 108 31.07 4.10 5.16
N ASP A 109 31.71 4.68 6.19
CA ASP A 109 31.10 5.65 7.14
C ASP A 109 30.29 6.79 6.47
N LEU A 110 30.80 7.32 5.35
CA LEU A 110 30.10 8.33 4.54
C LEU A 110 28.89 7.76 3.78
N GLY A 111 28.97 6.52 3.30
CA GLY A 111 27.87 5.84 2.61
C GLY A 111 26.71 5.48 3.53
N VAL A 112 27.00 5.07 4.76
CA VAL A 112 25.99 4.79 5.79
C VAL A 112 25.18 6.06 6.12
N SER A 113 25.87 7.20 6.26
CA SER A 113 25.20 8.49 6.51
C SER A 113 24.25 8.90 5.37
N VAL A 114 24.64 8.65 4.12
CA VAL A 114 23.80 8.92 2.93
C VAL A 114 22.60 7.97 2.86
N LEU A 115 22.78 6.69 3.19
CA LEU A 115 21.69 5.70 3.22
C LEU A 115 20.65 6.04 4.30
N ILE A 116 21.09 6.40 5.51
CA ILE A 116 20.20 6.84 6.59
C ILE A 116 19.46 8.13 6.20
N GLY A 117 20.14 9.10 5.58
CA GLY A 117 19.50 10.31 5.06
C GLY A 117 18.43 10.03 4.02
N THR A 118 18.69 9.09 3.09
CA THR A 118 17.73 8.69 2.06
C THR A 118 16.53 7.95 2.66
N GLY A 119 16.76 7.12 3.68
CA GLY A 119 15.70 6.46 4.46
C GLY A 119 14.82 7.46 5.21
N LEU A 120 15.41 8.51 5.80
CA LEU A 120 14.68 9.57 6.48
C LEU A 120 13.77 10.36 5.52
N VAL A 121 14.26 10.66 4.32
CA VAL A 121 13.45 11.32 3.27
C VAL A 121 12.27 10.45 2.88
N LEU A 122 12.50 9.16 2.66
CA LEU A 122 11.43 8.22 2.31
C LEU A 122 10.39 8.07 3.44
N PHE A 123 10.86 8.06 4.69
CA PHE A 123 9.99 8.09 5.87
C PHE A 123 9.13 9.35 5.90
N LEU A 124 9.73 10.53 5.69
CA LEU A 124 8.99 11.80 5.66
C LEU A 124 7.93 11.84 4.56
N ILE A 125 8.26 11.37 3.35
CA ILE A 125 7.30 11.29 2.25
C ILE A 125 6.13 10.37 2.64
N THR A 126 6.45 9.18 3.16
CA THR A 126 5.44 8.21 3.59
C THR A 126 4.57 8.76 4.72
N PHE A 127 5.17 9.45 5.68
CA PHE A 127 4.49 10.08 6.80
C PHE A 127 3.53 11.18 6.33
N VAL A 128 3.99 12.08 5.47
CA VAL A 128 3.15 13.17 4.92
C VAL A 128 2.00 12.62 4.10
N VAL A 129 2.26 11.63 3.23
CA VAL A 129 1.20 10.98 2.42
C VAL A 129 0.17 10.30 3.33
N ASN A 130 0.61 9.54 4.33
CA ASN A 130 -0.30 8.87 5.27
C ASN A 130 -1.07 9.88 6.13
N PHE A 131 -0.42 10.95 6.58
CA PHE A 131 -1.05 11.99 7.38
C PHE A 131 -2.12 12.74 6.59
N ILE A 132 -1.84 13.10 5.33
CA ILE A 132 -2.79 13.76 4.44
C ILE A 132 -3.96 12.83 4.11
N ALA A 133 -3.67 11.57 3.76
CA ALA A 133 -4.70 10.58 3.47
C ALA A 133 -5.66 10.39 4.64
N ARG A 134 -5.12 10.26 5.86
CA ARG A 134 -5.90 10.12 7.09
C ARG A 134 -6.73 11.36 7.41
N LYS A 135 -6.16 12.56 7.23
CA LYS A 135 -6.87 13.82 7.50
C LYS A 135 -7.98 14.11 6.47
N LEU A 136 -7.80 13.67 5.23
CA LEU A 136 -8.83 13.76 4.19
C LEU A 136 -9.95 12.75 4.41
N THR A 137 -9.64 11.53 4.85
CA THR A 137 -10.66 10.53 5.15
C THR A 137 -11.43 10.81 6.44
N GLU A 138 -10.81 11.40 7.48
CA GLU A 138 -11.54 11.87 8.67
C GLU A 138 -12.58 12.95 8.34
N LYS A 139 -12.29 13.85 7.41
CA LYS A 139 -13.24 14.88 6.97
C LYS A 139 -14.35 14.36 6.06
N ALA A 140 -14.19 13.18 5.47
CA ALA A 140 -15.22 12.57 4.61
C ALA A 140 -16.26 11.75 5.39
N SER A 141 -16.07 11.60 6.71
CA SER A 141 -16.95 10.85 7.63
C SER A 141 -17.66 11.73 8.66
N ALA A 142 -17.58 13.07 8.53
CA ALA A 142 -18.33 14.05 9.30
C ALA A 142 -19.29 14.81 8.39
#